data_AF-A0A2I6QIC4-F1
#
_entry.id   AF-A0A2I6QIC4-F1
#
_cell.length_a   1.000
_cell.length_b   1.000
_cell.length_c   1.000
_cell.angle_alpha   90.00
_cell.angle_beta   90.00
_cell.angle_gamma   90.00
#
_symmetry.space_group_name_H-M   'P 1'
#
loop_
_entity.id
_entity.type
_entity.pdbx_description
1 polymer ?
#
loop_
_entity_poly.entity_id
_entity_poly.type
_entity_poly.pdbx_seq_one_letter_code
_entity_poly.pdbx_strand_id
1 'polypeptide(L)'
;MAAYSDQKKDFRVGEAPGRLLFAGSASSVHPEDQQEGGAIWHHLDRHGVSFYNFGEGFELAGIDESKDLEPTGGRFLTNVPMPEPLYRHTSRNYPGFNMNIPDQFRASSLIREMEEKWGKTGAELPRFIFIHLPNDHMADERPEDGYPYRESFVADNDYALGRIIEYLSKGKWWKDMAVFITEDDAQGGIDHVDAQRTVLMCAGPWCRKNYVSHVNTSFPGLLKTIFRILRLPPLNLFDAAATDLGDMLASQPDPAGYKLLDVDRRIFDPSSVKQSSSGKPGPRMDDPKEVRK
;
A
#
# COMPACT_ATOMS: atom_id res chain seq x y z
N MET A 1 -5.05 4.66 -19.63
CA MET A 1 -5.53 5.98 -20.13
C MET A 1 -7.02 6.05 -20.50
N ALA A 2 -7.70 4.97 -20.92
CA ALA A 2 -9.16 5.03 -21.20
C ALA A 2 -10.06 5.12 -19.94
N ALA A 3 -9.52 4.89 -18.75
CA ALA A 3 -10.27 4.81 -17.50
C ALA A 3 -10.38 6.12 -16.70
N TYR A 4 -9.52 7.11 -16.99
CA TYR A 4 -9.57 8.45 -16.39
C TYR A 4 -10.36 9.46 -17.24
N SER A 5 -11.02 9.00 -18.31
CA SER A 5 -11.86 9.89 -19.12
C SER A 5 -13.21 10.08 -18.44
N ASP A 6 -13.77 11.29 -18.53
CA ASP A 6 -15.13 11.62 -18.06
C ASP A 6 -16.22 10.76 -18.71
N GLN A 7 -15.87 10.01 -19.76
CA GLN A 7 -16.66 8.92 -20.28
C GLN A 7 -16.50 7.67 -19.41
N LYS A 8 -16.91 7.76 -18.13
CA LYS A 8 -17.21 6.58 -17.31
C LYS A 8 -18.37 5.84 -17.97
N LYS A 9 -18.10 5.02 -18.97
CA LYS A 9 -19.11 4.18 -19.59
C LYS A 9 -19.65 3.27 -18.49
N ASP A 10 -20.93 3.46 -18.17
CA ASP A 10 -21.64 2.60 -17.24
C ASP A 10 -21.85 1.23 -17.89
N PHE A 11 -20.86 0.35 -17.71
CA PHE A 11 -20.93 -1.02 -18.18
C PHE A 11 -21.76 -1.91 -17.23
N ARG A 12 -22.33 -1.36 -16.14
CA ARG A 12 -22.98 -2.16 -15.09
C ARG A 12 -24.45 -2.47 -15.37
N VAL A 13 -25.08 -1.86 -16.38
CA VAL A 13 -26.55 -1.90 -16.56
C VAL A 13 -27.01 -2.00 -18.02
N GLY A 14 -26.41 -2.91 -18.80
CA GLY A 14 -27.05 -3.40 -20.03
C GLY A 14 -27.90 -4.64 -19.77
N GLU A 15 -28.93 -4.90 -20.59
CA GLU A 15 -29.72 -6.15 -20.54
C GLU A 15 -28.91 -7.41 -20.96
N ALA A 16 -27.63 -7.25 -21.33
CA ALA A 16 -26.79 -8.33 -21.77
C ALA A 16 -26.37 -9.22 -20.58
N PRO A 17 -26.79 -10.49 -20.53
CA PRO A 17 -26.41 -11.38 -19.44
C PRO A 17 -24.91 -11.68 -19.48
N GLY A 18 -24.23 -11.57 -18.32
CA GLY A 18 -22.92 -12.19 -18.08
C GLY A 18 -21.69 -11.27 -18.00
N ARG A 19 -21.80 -9.96 -18.24
CA ARG A 19 -20.66 -9.03 -18.08
C ARG A 19 -20.87 -8.07 -16.91
N LEU A 20 -20.65 -8.58 -15.69
CA LEU A 20 -20.78 -7.81 -14.44
C LEU A 20 -19.48 -7.11 -14.01
N LEU A 21 -18.37 -7.39 -14.69
CA LEU A 21 -17.06 -6.81 -14.43
C LEU A 21 -16.37 -6.48 -15.76
N PHE A 22 -15.78 -5.29 -15.87
CA PHE A 22 -14.94 -4.88 -17.00
C PHE A 22 -13.58 -4.48 -16.44
N ALA A 23 -12.47 -5.04 -16.92
CA ALA A 23 -11.14 -4.63 -16.46
C ALA A 23 -10.95 -3.13 -16.73
N GLY A 24 -11.00 -2.32 -15.66
CA GLY A 24 -10.70 -0.89 -15.69
C GLY A 24 -9.18 -0.68 -15.70
N SER A 25 -8.72 0.55 -15.44
CA SER A 25 -7.29 0.81 -15.18
C SER A 25 -6.82 0.32 -13.82
N ALA A 26 -7.73 -0.20 -12.99
CA ALA A 26 -7.39 -0.75 -11.69
C ALA A 26 -6.50 -1.98 -11.93
N SER A 27 -5.20 -1.84 -11.65
CA SER A 27 -4.08 -2.67 -12.09
C SER A 27 -4.03 -4.07 -11.46
N SER A 28 -5.17 -4.64 -11.11
CA SER A 28 -5.26 -5.98 -10.53
C SER A 28 -4.89 -7.05 -11.56
N VAL A 29 -3.91 -7.88 -11.21
CA VAL A 29 -3.57 -9.07 -12.00
C VAL A 29 -4.74 -10.04 -11.92
N HIS A 30 -5.45 -10.22 -13.03
CA HIS A 30 -6.45 -11.25 -13.13
C HIS A 30 -5.79 -12.64 -13.15
N PRO A 31 -6.46 -13.71 -12.69
CA PRO A 31 -5.90 -15.06 -12.71
C PRO A 31 -5.36 -15.49 -14.08
N GLU A 32 -6.01 -15.05 -15.16
CA GLU A 32 -5.59 -15.29 -16.55
C GLU A 32 -4.35 -14.51 -16.98
N ASP A 33 -4.03 -13.38 -16.32
CA ASP A 33 -2.88 -12.53 -16.62
C ASP A 33 -1.65 -12.91 -15.79
N GLN A 34 -1.77 -13.92 -14.92
CA GLN A 34 -0.69 -14.33 -14.06
C GLN A 34 0.41 -15.06 -14.83
N GLN A 35 1.62 -14.49 -14.78
CA GLN A 35 2.81 -15.11 -15.38
C GLN A 35 3.19 -16.42 -14.68
N GLU A 36 3.97 -17.27 -15.37
CA GLU A 36 4.44 -18.57 -14.85
C GLU A 36 5.11 -18.47 -13.47
N GLY A 37 5.92 -17.42 -13.25
CA GLY A 37 6.58 -17.17 -11.96
C GLY A 37 5.63 -16.78 -10.82
N GLY A 38 4.38 -16.41 -11.14
CA GLY A 38 3.41 -15.84 -10.23
C GLY A 38 3.69 -14.39 -9.86
N ALA A 39 2.91 -13.88 -8.90
CA ALA A 39 3.17 -12.58 -8.28
C ALA A 39 4.31 -12.66 -7.23
N ILE A 40 4.76 -11.51 -6.71
CA ILE A 40 5.76 -11.43 -5.62
C ILE A 40 5.40 -12.34 -4.43
N TRP A 41 4.12 -12.47 -4.10
CA TRP A 41 3.62 -13.31 -3.01
C TRP A 41 3.93 -14.80 -3.19
N HIS A 42 3.81 -15.31 -4.42
CA HIS A 42 4.18 -16.69 -4.73
C HIS A 42 5.68 -16.88 -4.67
N HIS A 43 6.44 -15.87 -5.08
CA HIS A 43 7.90 -15.90 -5.00
C HIS A 43 8.39 -16.01 -3.56
N LEU A 44 7.86 -15.18 -2.67
CA LEU A 44 8.19 -15.20 -1.25
C LEU A 44 7.82 -16.55 -0.60
N ASP A 45 6.60 -17.04 -0.83
CA ASP A 45 6.11 -18.31 -0.26
C ASP A 45 6.90 -19.52 -0.77
N ARG A 46 7.16 -19.61 -2.08
CA ARG A 46 7.95 -20.68 -2.70
C ARG A 46 9.36 -20.79 -2.13
N HIS A 47 9.93 -19.67 -1.71
CA HIS A 47 11.27 -19.62 -1.12
C HIS A 47 11.27 -19.58 0.42
N GLY A 48 10.11 -19.80 1.06
CA GLY A 48 10.01 -19.87 2.52
C GLY A 48 10.30 -18.53 3.23
N VAL A 49 10.11 -17.40 2.54
CA VAL A 49 10.25 -16.08 3.15
C VAL A 49 8.92 -15.68 3.77
N SER A 50 8.90 -15.54 5.10
CA SER A 50 7.72 -15.04 5.80
C SER A 50 7.41 -13.60 5.38
N PHE A 51 6.14 -13.34 5.08
CA PHE A 51 5.69 -12.00 4.73
C PHE A 51 4.35 -11.67 5.37
N TYR A 52 4.03 -10.38 5.41
CA TYR A 52 2.72 -9.92 5.82
C TYR A 52 2.33 -8.64 5.09
N ASN A 53 1.07 -8.58 4.70
CA ASN A 53 0.54 -7.50 3.89
C ASN A 53 -0.45 -6.63 4.68
N PHE A 54 -0.24 -5.32 4.63
CA PHE A 54 -1.15 -4.30 5.09
C PHE A 54 -1.68 -3.50 3.89
N GLY A 55 -2.85 -3.90 3.40
CA GLY A 55 -3.65 -3.09 2.47
C GLY A 55 -3.40 -3.32 0.98
N GLU A 56 -2.37 -4.08 0.58
CA GLU A 56 -2.25 -4.48 -0.82
C GLU A 56 -3.30 -5.52 -1.18
N GLY A 57 -3.95 -5.37 -2.32
CA GLY A 57 -5.07 -6.22 -2.67
C GLY A 57 -5.49 -5.99 -4.10
N PHE A 58 -6.69 -6.44 -4.42
CA PHE A 58 -7.24 -6.14 -5.73
C PHE A 58 -8.00 -4.84 -5.70
N GLU A 59 -7.65 -3.94 -6.60
CA GLU A 59 -8.52 -2.87 -7.03
C GLU A 59 -9.23 -3.32 -8.32
N LEU A 60 -10.55 -3.42 -8.30
CA LEU A 60 -11.32 -3.93 -9.43
C LEU A 60 -12.37 -2.91 -9.83
N ALA A 61 -12.56 -2.71 -11.13
CA ALA A 61 -13.64 -1.88 -11.60
C ALA A 61 -14.98 -2.43 -11.10
N GLY A 62 -15.74 -1.62 -10.37
CA GLY A 62 -16.93 -2.13 -9.69
C GLY A 62 -16.85 -2.06 -8.17
N ILE A 63 -15.65 -1.94 -7.61
CA ILE A 63 -15.46 -1.83 -6.16
C ILE A 63 -16.21 -0.61 -5.62
N ASP A 64 -16.95 -0.83 -4.54
CA ASP A 64 -17.50 0.25 -3.73
C ASP A 64 -16.47 0.63 -2.67
N GLU A 65 -16.05 1.89 -2.73
CA GLU A 65 -15.06 2.52 -1.84
C GLU A 65 -15.70 3.71 -1.12
N SER A 66 -17.01 3.65 -0.84
CA SER A 66 -17.68 4.67 -0.05
C SER A 66 -17.07 4.82 1.35
N LYS A 67 -17.55 5.85 2.07
CA LYS A 67 -17.31 5.99 3.51
C LYS A 67 -17.81 4.74 4.25
N ASP A 68 -17.31 4.53 5.47
CA ASP A 68 -17.80 3.53 6.42
C ASP A 68 -17.59 2.05 5.99
N LEU A 69 -16.51 1.77 5.24
CA LEU A 69 -16.17 0.43 4.71
C LEU A 69 -15.01 -0.25 5.44
N GLU A 70 -14.60 0.28 6.59
CA GLU A 70 -13.69 -0.39 7.51
C GLU A 70 -14.23 -1.76 7.97
N PRO A 71 -13.34 -2.71 8.30
CA PRO A 71 -11.88 -2.59 8.26
C PRO A 71 -11.26 -2.91 6.88
N THR A 72 -12.05 -3.26 5.87
CA THR A 72 -11.54 -3.78 4.60
C THR A 72 -11.20 -2.68 3.59
N GLY A 73 -11.88 -1.54 3.64
CA GLY A 73 -11.68 -0.43 2.71
C GLY A 73 -12.55 -0.48 1.46
N GLY A 74 -12.95 -1.67 0.99
CA GLY A 74 -13.87 -1.77 -0.14
C GLY A 74 -14.84 -2.95 -0.07
N ARG A 75 -15.85 -2.92 -0.94
CA ARG A 75 -16.80 -4.02 -1.19
C ARG A 75 -16.77 -4.39 -2.66
N PHE A 76 -16.55 -5.67 -2.93
CA PHE A 76 -16.54 -6.21 -4.28
C PHE A 76 -17.91 -6.76 -4.63
N LEU A 77 -18.43 -6.41 -5.81
CA LEU A 77 -19.69 -6.95 -6.32
C LEU A 77 -19.59 -8.45 -6.65
N THR A 78 -18.42 -8.90 -7.08
CA THR A 78 -18.16 -10.29 -7.47
C THR A 78 -17.00 -10.86 -6.66
N ASN A 79 -17.09 -12.14 -6.30
CA ASN A 79 -15.97 -12.85 -5.71
C ASN A 79 -14.81 -12.96 -6.70
N VAL A 80 -13.63 -12.48 -6.31
CA VAL A 80 -12.40 -12.60 -7.11
C VAL A 80 -11.36 -13.39 -6.34
N PRO A 81 -10.75 -14.42 -6.95
CA PRO A 81 -9.79 -15.27 -6.26
C PRO A 81 -8.50 -14.48 -5.97
N MET A 82 -8.14 -14.41 -4.68
CA MET A 82 -6.85 -13.89 -4.22
C MET A 82 -5.79 -14.98 -4.30
N PRO A 83 -4.54 -14.66 -4.69
CA PRO A 83 -3.40 -15.55 -4.50
C PRO A 83 -3.43 -16.19 -3.12
N GLU A 84 -3.41 -17.52 -3.08
CA GLU A 84 -3.49 -18.27 -1.84
C GLU A 84 -2.42 -17.80 -0.82
N PRO A 85 -1.16 -17.55 -1.23
CA PRO A 85 -0.15 -17.05 -0.30
C PRO A 85 -0.49 -15.66 0.26
N LEU A 86 -1.04 -14.76 -0.56
CA LEU A 86 -1.46 -13.43 -0.09
C LEU A 86 -2.64 -13.54 0.87
N TYR A 87 -3.62 -14.40 0.57
CA TYR A 87 -4.80 -14.60 1.39
C TYR A 87 -4.45 -15.06 2.81
N ARG A 88 -3.46 -15.94 2.96
CA ARG A 88 -3.00 -16.40 4.28
C ARG A 88 -2.25 -15.33 5.08
N HIS A 89 -1.64 -14.36 4.40
CA HIS A 89 -0.68 -13.43 5.00
C HIS A 89 -1.08 -11.96 4.87
N THR A 90 -2.38 -11.66 4.84
CA THR A 90 -2.89 -10.29 4.79
C THR A 90 -3.65 -9.92 6.06
N SER A 91 -3.53 -8.66 6.48
CA SER A 91 -4.39 -8.12 7.53
C SER A 91 -5.85 -8.15 7.09
N ARG A 92 -6.73 -8.45 8.06
CA ARG A 92 -8.19 -8.31 7.95
C ARG A 92 -8.71 -7.06 8.67
N ASN A 93 -7.81 -6.34 9.35
CA ASN A 93 -8.09 -5.17 10.17
C ASN A 93 -7.46 -3.89 9.60
N TYR A 94 -6.87 -3.98 8.41
CA TYR A 94 -6.20 -2.88 7.72
C TYR A 94 -6.89 -2.65 6.36
N PRO A 95 -7.42 -1.45 6.11
CA PRO A 95 -8.11 -1.13 4.87
C PRO A 95 -7.17 -1.12 3.66
N GLY A 96 -7.64 -1.63 2.52
CA GLY A 96 -6.97 -1.43 1.23
C GLY A 96 -7.13 0.00 0.69
N PHE A 97 -7.02 0.15 -0.63
CA PHE A 97 -7.27 1.42 -1.31
C PHE A 97 -8.69 1.93 -0.99
N ASN A 98 -8.77 3.12 -0.40
CA ASN A 98 -10.00 3.90 -0.18
C ASN A 98 -9.60 5.25 0.45
N MET A 99 -9.69 6.34 -0.31
CA MET A 99 -9.35 7.69 0.16
C MET A 99 -10.42 8.35 1.05
N ASN A 100 -11.57 7.70 1.25
CA ASN A 100 -12.50 8.09 2.31
C ASN A 100 -12.00 7.70 3.71
N ILE A 101 -11.04 6.78 3.78
CA ILE A 101 -10.43 6.32 5.02
C ILE A 101 -9.10 7.05 5.21
N PRO A 102 -8.88 7.72 6.36
CA PRO A 102 -7.64 8.42 6.63
C PRO A 102 -6.42 7.50 6.76
N ASP A 103 -5.26 7.97 6.32
CA ASP A 103 -4.01 7.25 6.55
C ASP A 103 -3.62 7.28 8.03
N GLN A 104 -4.10 8.26 8.82
CA GLN A 104 -4.04 8.19 10.28
C GLN A 104 -4.73 6.95 10.88
N PHE A 105 -5.83 6.49 10.28
CA PHE A 105 -6.50 5.26 10.71
C PHE A 105 -5.65 4.05 10.36
N ARG A 106 -5.08 4.01 9.15
CA ARG A 106 -4.17 2.96 8.69
C ARG A 106 -2.94 2.84 9.58
N ALA A 107 -2.26 3.95 9.87
CA ALA A 107 -1.13 3.98 10.80
C ALA A 107 -1.50 3.43 12.19
N SER A 108 -2.65 3.83 12.72
CA SER A 108 -3.11 3.36 14.04
C SER A 108 -3.45 1.87 14.03
N SER A 109 -4.05 1.37 12.96
CA SER A 109 -4.41 -0.04 12.80
C SER A 109 -3.17 -0.92 12.62
N LEU A 110 -2.18 -0.48 11.83
CA LEU A 110 -0.90 -1.16 11.68
C LEU A 110 -0.15 -1.22 13.00
N ILE A 111 0.01 -0.10 13.71
CA ILE A 111 0.74 -0.06 14.98
C ILE A 111 0.06 -0.99 16.01
N ARG A 112 -1.27 -0.95 16.10
CA ARG A 112 -2.03 -1.85 16.99
C ARG A 112 -1.79 -3.32 16.64
N GLU A 113 -1.93 -3.68 15.37
CA GLU A 113 -1.76 -5.08 14.95
C GLU A 113 -0.30 -5.55 15.09
N MET A 114 0.67 -4.67 14.84
CA MET A 114 2.10 -4.96 15.06
C MET A 114 2.38 -5.30 16.53
N GLU A 115 1.85 -4.49 17.45
CA GLU A 115 1.94 -4.73 18.89
C GLU A 115 1.24 -6.03 19.32
N GLU A 116 0.03 -6.28 18.82
CA GLU A 116 -0.75 -7.46 19.19
C GLU A 116 -0.14 -8.75 18.66
N LYS A 117 0.36 -8.76 17.42
CA LYS A 117 0.85 -9.98 16.78
C LYS A 117 2.29 -10.32 17.08
N TRP A 118 3.17 -9.33 17.23
CA TRP A 118 4.62 -9.55 17.36
C TRP A 118 5.25 -8.84 18.55
N GLY A 119 4.73 -7.67 18.94
CA GLY A 119 5.20 -6.92 20.11
C GLY A 119 4.99 -7.69 21.41
N LYS A 120 3.73 -8.02 21.72
CA LYS A 120 3.27 -8.64 22.98
C LYS A 120 3.47 -10.15 23.03
N THR A 121 3.33 -10.85 21.91
CA THR A 121 3.44 -12.32 21.84
C THR A 121 4.90 -12.79 21.82
N GLY A 122 5.82 -11.92 21.39
CA GLY A 122 7.20 -12.29 21.10
C GLY A 122 7.38 -13.10 19.81
N ALA A 123 6.33 -13.24 18.99
CA ALA A 123 6.44 -13.90 17.69
C ALA A 123 7.47 -13.20 16.80
N GLU A 124 8.14 -13.97 15.94
CA GLU A 124 9.07 -13.42 14.97
C GLU A 124 8.35 -12.53 13.96
N LEU A 125 8.92 -11.35 13.70
CA LEU A 125 8.39 -10.44 12.70
C LEU A 125 8.59 -11.02 11.29
N PRO A 126 7.62 -10.90 10.38
CA PRO A 126 7.78 -11.32 8.99
C PRO A 126 8.99 -10.63 8.35
N ARG A 127 9.72 -11.37 7.51
CA ARG A 127 10.93 -10.85 6.84
C ARG A 127 10.61 -9.81 5.77
N PHE A 128 9.40 -9.82 5.22
CA PHE A 128 8.90 -8.82 4.30
C PHE A 128 7.54 -8.29 4.77
N ILE A 129 7.39 -6.97 4.85
CA ILE A 129 6.11 -6.34 5.19
C ILE A 129 5.80 -5.33 4.09
N PHE A 130 4.60 -5.43 3.53
CA PHE A 130 4.07 -4.44 2.59
C PHE A 130 3.05 -3.56 3.30
N ILE A 131 3.09 -2.25 3.06
CA ILE A 131 2.23 -1.25 3.70
C ILE A 131 1.71 -0.32 2.62
N HIS A 132 0.40 -0.14 2.55
CA HIS A 132 -0.27 0.70 1.57
C HIS A 132 -0.91 1.92 2.23
N LEU A 133 -0.48 3.14 1.84
CA LEU A 133 -1.05 4.42 2.28
C LEU A 133 -1.51 5.22 1.05
N PRO A 134 -2.82 5.19 0.68
CA PRO A 134 -3.29 5.69 -0.62
C PRO A 134 -3.66 7.18 -0.70
N ASN A 135 -3.57 7.96 0.40
CA ASN A 135 -4.06 9.35 0.35
C ASN A 135 -3.15 10.30 -0.47
N ASP A 136 -1.96 9.88 -0.88
CA ASP A 136 -1.13 10.59 -1.86
C ASP A 136 -1.78 10.71 -3.26
N HIS A 137 -2.84 9.94 -3.56
CA HIS A 137 -3.63 10.09 -4.79
C HIS A 137 -4.49 11.37 -4.85
N MET A 138 -4.63 12.11 -3.75
CA MET A 138 -5.29 13.42 -3.70
C MET A 138 -6.73 13.43 -4.25
N ALA A 139 -7.65 12.76 -3.57
CA ALA A 139 -9.09 12.82 -3.86
C ALA A 139 -9.63 14.26 -3.89
N ASP A 140 -10.87 14.39 -4.35
CA ASP A 140 -11.60 15.66 -4.30
C ASP A 140 -11.69 16.20 -2.87
N GLU A 141 -11.64 17.53 -2.76
CA GLU A 141 -11.73 18.26 -1.50
C GLU A 141 -13.01 17.89 -0.73
N ARG A 142 -12.85 17.59 0.55
CA ARG A 142 -13.91 17.21 1.49
C ARG A 142 -13.73 17.97 2.82
N PRO A 143 -13.96 19.30 2.85
CA PRO A 143 -13.74 20.10 4.04
C PRO A 143 -14.51 19.58 5.27
N GLU A 144 -15.71 19.04 5.07
CA GLU A 144 -16.55 18.48 6.13
C GLU A 144 -15.99 17.22 6.77
N ASP A 145 -15.02 16.56 6.13
CA ASP A 145 -14.34 15.37 6.64
C ASP A 145 -12.90 15.65 7.13
N GLY A 146 -12.48 16.92 7.13
CA GLY A 146 -11.13 17.32 7.54
C GLY A 146 -10.13 17.42 6.39
N TYR A 147 -10.59 17.36 5.13
CA TYR A 147 -9.75 17.48 3.94
C TYR A 147 -10.11 18.73 3.11
N PRO A 148 -9.78 19.95 3.59
CA PRO A 148 -10.18 21.18 2.93
C PRO A 148 -9.48 21.45 1.59
N TYR A 149 -8.37 20.76 1.31
CA TYR A 149 -7.54 20.94 0.12
C TYR A 149 -7.05 19.59 -0.39
N ARG A 150 -6.67 19.47 -1.67
CA ARG A 150 -6.04 18.24 -2.19
C ARG A 150 -4.74 17.90 -1.46
N GLU A 151 -3.97 18.92 -1.11
CA GLU A 151 -2.72 18.83 -0.35
C GLU A 151 -2.92 18.27 1.07
N SER A 152 -4.13 18.38 1.62
CA SER A 152 -4.43 17.83 2.95
C SER A 152 -4.37 16.30 2.96
N PHE A 153 -4.63 15.65 1.82
CA PHE A 153 -4.48 14.19 1.70
C PHE A 153 -3.00 13.76 1.69
N VAL A 154 -2.14 14.52 1.00
CA VAL A 154 -0.68 14.30 1.03
C VAL A 154 -0.13 14.53 2.44
N ALA A 155 -0.60 15.57 3.14
CA ALA A 155 -0.20 15.86 4.51
C ALA A 155 -0.67 14.77 5.50
N ASP A 156 -1.84 14.17 5.29
CA ASP A 156 -2.29 12.99 6.03
C ASP A 156 -1.38 11.79 5.80
N ASN A 157 -1.08 11.49 4.53
CA ASN A 157 -0.20 10.40 4.12
C ASN A 157 1.21 10.53 4.74
N ASP A 158 1.85 11.70 4.60
CA ASP A 158 3.19 11.97 5.15
C ASP A 158 3.21 11.85 6.68
N TYR A 159 2.21 12.41 7.36
CA TYR A 159 2.12 12.33 8.82
C TYR A 159 1.88 10.89 9.30
N ALA A 160 1.05 10.12 8.58
CA ALA A 160 0.83 8.70 8.86
C ALA A 160 2.10 7.86 8.66
N LEU A 161 2.82 8.07 7.55
CA LEU A 161 4.13 7.47 7.28
C LEU A 161 5.10 7.79 8.41
N GLY A 162 5.22 9.06 8.79
CA GLY A 162 6.09 9.49 9.87
C GLY A 162 5.78 8.81 11.21
N ARG A 163 4.50 8.61 11.54
CA ARG A 163 4.08 7.85 12.74
C ARG A 163 4.52 6.39 12.67
N ILE A 164 4.40 5.76 11.50
CA ILE A 164 4.83 4.37 11.28
C ILE A 164 6.35 4.27 11.43
N ILE A 165 7.12 5.14 10.79
CA ILE A 165 8.59 5.13 10.88
C ILE A 165 9.07 5.43 12.31
N GLU A 166 8.44 6.39 13.00
CA GLU A 166 8.75 6.66 14.41
C GLU A 166 8.52 5.42 15.28
N TYR A 167 7.39 4.73 15.11
CA TYR A 167 7.09 3.48 15.82
C TYR A 167 8.12 2.39 15.54
N LEU A 168 8.38 2.10 14.26
CA LEU A 168 9.33 1.07 13.84
C LEU A 168 10.74 1.37 14.37
N SER A 169 11.17 2.63 14.31
CA SER A 169 12.51 3.05 14.72
C SER A 169 12.77 3.00 16.23
N LYS A 170 11.72 2.99 17.05
CA LYS A 170 11.79 2.75 18.50
C LYS A 170 11.70 1.26 18.85
N GLY A 171 11.30 0.42 17.89
CA GLY A 171 11.09 -1.01 18.08
C GLY A 171 12.38 -1.82 18.10
N LYS A 172 12.33 -3.01 18.73
CA LYS A 172 13.47 -3.95 18.83
C LYS A 172 13.99 -4.44 17.47
N TRP A 173 13.17 -4.35 16.43
CA TRP A 173 13.49 -4.82 15.08
C TRP A 173 14.27 -3.79 14.25
N TRP A 174 14.30 -2.51 14.64
CA TRP A 174 14.85 -1.42 13.83
C TRP A 174 16.27 -1.71 13.32
N LYS A 175 17.12 -2.28 14.18
CA LYS A 175 18.52 -2.62 13.86
C LYS A 175 18.69 -3.56 12.65
N ASP A 176 17.66 -4.34 12.33
CA ASP A 176 17.65 -5.31 11.24
C ASP A 176 16.67 -4.91 10.11
N MET A 177 16.18 -3.67 10.10
CA MET A 177 15.21 -3.17 9.11
C MET A 177 15.86 -2.31 8.02
N ALA A 178 15.30 -2.44 6.81
CA ALA A 178 15.41 -1.47 5.73
C ALA A 178 14.00 -1.22 5.20
N VAL A 179 13.59 0.04 5.17
CA VAL A 179 12.25 0.48 4.74
C VAL A 179 12.41 1.27 3.45
N PHE A 180 11.73 0.81 2.41
CA PHE A 180 11.65 1.51 1.12
C PHE A 180 10.26 2.10 0.98
N ILE A 181 10.19 3.38 0.59
CA ILE A 181 8.94 4.15 0.47
C ILE A 181 8.91 4.73 -0.93
N THR A 182 7.84 4.47 -1.66
CA THR A 182 7.63 4.92 -3.04
C THR A 182 6.14 4.99 -3.32
N GLU A 183 5.74 5.69 -4.38
CA GLU A 183 4.35 5.78 -4.83
C GLU A 183 4.09 4.66 -5.86
N ASP A 184 2.82 4.35 -6.15
CA ASP A 184 2.44 3.32 -7.12
C ASP A 184 2.61 3.78 -8.58
N ASP A 185 2.35 5.06 -8.85
CA ASP A 185 2.61 5.75 -10.10
C ASP A 185 2.82 7.26 -9.90
N ALA A 186 3.14 7.99 -10.97
CA ALA A 186 3.39 9.44 -10.92
C ALA A 186 2.10 10.29 -10.90
N GLN A 187 0.93 9.65 -10.94
CA GLN A 187 -0.40 10.23 -11.09
C GLN A 187 -0.46 11.29 -12.21
N GLY A 188 -0.85 12.51 -11.86
CA GLY A 188 -0.84 13.70 -12.73
C GLY A 188 0.43 14.55 -12.59
N GLY A 189 1.48 14.02 -11.97
CA GLY A 189 2.74 14.70 -11.75
C GLY A 189 3.38 15.16 -13.06
N ILE A 190 3.96 16.36 -13.02
CA ILE A 190 4.72 16.91 -14.14
C ILE A 190 6.17 16.99 -13.70
N ASP A 191 7.03 16.29 -14.44
CA ASP A 191 8.45 16.27 -14.19
C ASP A 191 9.22 16.69 -15.44
N HIS A 192 10.30 17.46 -15.25
CA HIS A 192 11.09 18.04 -16.33
C HIS A 192 12.02 17.03 -17.02
N VAL A 193 12.25 15.86 -16.43
CA VAL A 193 13.06 14.77 -17.01
C VAL A 193 12.15 13.74 -17.66
N ASP A 194 11.18 13.21 -16.92
CA ASP A 194 10.24 12.20 -17.41
C ASP A 194 8.95 12.21 -16.57
N ALA A 195 7.79 12.34 -17.22
CA ALA A 195 6.49 12.47 -16.54
C ALA A 195 6.08 11.23 -15.72
N GLN A 196 6.77 10.10 -15.87
CA GLN A 196 6.54 8.87 -15.11
C GLN A 196 7.48 8.73 -13.90
N ARG A 197 8.35 9.71 -13.65
CA ARG A 197 9.23 9.69 -12.48
C ARG A 197 8.43 9.88 -11.19
N THR A 198 8.68 9.03 -10.21
CA THR A 198 8.12 9.08 -8.86
C THR A 198 9.24 9.21 -7.80
N VAL A 199 8.85 9.35 -6.54
CA VAL A 199 9.73 9.42 -5.37
C VAL A 199 10.10 8.01 -4.89
N LEU A 200 11.35 7.86 -4.43
CA LEU A 200 11.81 6.69 -3.71
C LEU A 200 12.70 7.13 -2.54
N MET A 201 12.37 6.67 -1.34
CA MET A 201 13.13 6.92 -0.11
C MET A 201 13.57 5.59 0.53
N CYS A 202 14.73 5.62 1.19
CA CYS A 202 15.25 4.53 2.04
C CYS A 202 15.39 5.05 3.47
N ALA A 203 14.76 4.37 4.42
CA ALA A 203 14.90 4.62 5.85
C ALA A 203 15.31 3.34 6.58
N GLY A 204 16.22 3.45 7.55
CA GLY A 204 16.73 2.29 8.27
C GLY A 204 18.16 2.50 8.72
N PRO A 205 18.67 1.69 9.67
CA PRO A 205 20.05 1.81 10.12
C PRO A 205 21.08 1.56 9.03
N TRP A 206 20.70 0.79 8.01
CA TRP A 206 21.57 0.43 6.90
C TRP A 206 21.44 1.37 5.69
N CYS A 207 20.55 2.38 5.72
CA CYS A 207 20.45 3.37 4.64
C CYS A 207 21.50 4.47 4.81
N ARG A 208 22.09 4.94 3.71
CA ARG A 208 22.99 6.10 3.72
C ARG A 208 22.22 7.37 4.07
N LYS A 209 22.75 8.15 5.00
CA LYS A 209 22.17 9.44 5.40
C LYS A 209 22.63 10.56 4.49
N ASN A 210 21.74 11.52 4.24
CA ASN A 210 22.00 12.70 3.41
C ASN A 210 22.59 12.33 2.03
N TYR A 211 22.10 11.23 1.46
CA TYR A 211 22.58 10.68 0.20
C TYR A 211 21.44 10.67 -0.82
N VAL A 212 21.73 11.17 -2.01
CA VAL A 212 20.82 11.12 -3.17
C VAL A 212 21.43 10.15 -4.16
N SER A 213 20.72 9.06 -4.45
CA SER A 213 21.11 8.15 -5.52
C SER A 213 20.85 8.83 -6.88
N HIS A 214 21.76 8.59 -7.82
CA HIS A 214 21.61 8.99 -9.22
C HIS A 214 21.51 7.77 -10.15
N VAL A 215 21.30 6.58 -9.57
CA VAL A 215 21.06 5.36 -10.34
C VAL A 215 19.73 5.50 -11.07
N ASN A 216 19.74 5.32 -12.38
CA ASN A 216 18.52 5.21 -13.16
C ASN A 216 17.91 3.83 -12.89
N THR A 217 16.72 3.79 -12.29
CA THR A 217 16.01 2.55 -12.02
C THR A 217 14.50 2.77 -12.00
N SER A 218 13.76 1.68 -11.89
CA SER A 218 12.29 1.62 -11.80
C SER A 218 11.90 0.51 -10.83
N PHE A 219 10.60 0.20 -10.68
CA PHE A 219 10.12 -0.86 -9.79
C PHE A 219 10.87 -2.19 -9.87
N PRO A 220 11.27 -2.72 -11.05
CA PRO A 220 12.11 -3.91 -11.14
C PRO A 220 13.44 -3.83 -10.38
N GLY A 221 14.09 -2.66 -10.32
CA GLY A 221 15.34 -2.48 -9.56
C GLY A 221 15.11 -2.39 -8.05
N LEU A 222 13.97 -1.82 -7.62
CA LEU A 222 13.52 -1.91 -6.23
C LEU A 222 13.29 -3.37 -5.82
N LEU A 223 12.54 -4.13 -6.63
CA LEU A 223 12.32 -5.56 -6.42
C LEU A 223 13.63 -6.35 -6.38
N LYS A 224 14.55 -6.09 -7.32
CA LYS A 224 15.89 -6.69 -7.31
C LYS A 224 16.62 -6.43 -5.99
N THR A 225 16.55 -5.20 -5.48
CA THR A 225 17.19 -4.82 -4.21
C THR A 225 16.60 -5.59 -3.04
N ILE A 226 15.27 -5.65 -2.95
CA ILE A 226 14.53 -6.40 -1.93
C ILE A 226 14.88 -7.89 -2.00
N PHE A 227 14.88 -8.49 -3.18
CA PHE A 227 15.23 -9.90 -3.37
C PHE A 227 16.67 -10.20 -2.98
N ARG A 228 17.62 -9.31 -3.29
CA ARG A 228 19.01 -9.46 -2.84
C ARG A 228 19.15 -9.42 -1.32
N ILE A 229 18.45 -8.49 -0.65
CA ILE A 229 18.40 -8.43 0.82
C ILE A 229 17.81 -9.72 1.41
N LEU A 230 16.74 -10.23 0.78
CA LEU A 230 16.06 -11.45 1.22
C LEU A 230 16.80 -12.75 0.85
N ARG A 231 17.85 -12.65 0.01
CA ARG A 231 18.61 -13.75 -0.60
C ARG A 231 17.78 -14.63 -1.54
N LEU A 232 16.94 -13.99 -2.35
CA LEU A 232 16.11 -14.61 -3.36
C LEU A 232 16.71 -14.45 -4.77
N PRO A 233 16.47 -15.40 -5.68
CA PRO A 233 16.72 -15.18 -7.09
C PRO A 233 15.74 -14.12 -7.65
N PRO A 234 16.04 -13.54 -8.83
CA PRO A 234 15.06 -12.74 -9.55
C PRO A 234 13.78 -13.54 -9.84
N LEU A 235 12.64 -12.86 -9.84
CA LEU A 235 11.34 -13.43 -10.18
C LEU A 235 11.19 -13.59 -11.70
N ASN A 236 11.71 -12.64 -12.49
CA ASN A 236 11.61 -12.68 -13.95
C ASN A 236 12.82 -12.00 -14.63
N LEU A 237 12.72 -11.69 -15.92
CA LEU A 237 13.82 -11.04 -16.65
C LEU A 237 13.96 -9.54 -16.28
N PHE A 238 12.86 -8.86 -15.93
CA PHE A 238 12.87 -7.42 -15.68
C PHE A 238 13.68 -7.09 -14.44
N ASP A 239 13.41 -7.76 -13.33
CA ASP A 239 14.18 -7.58 -12.09
C ASP A 239 15.57 -8.21 -12.18
N ALA A 240 15.78 -9.28 -12.97
CA ALA A 240 17.12 -9.80 -13.24
C ALA A 240 18.02 -8.76 -13.92
N ALA A 241 17.50 -8.08 -14.95
CA ALA A 241 18.25 -7.13 -15.76
C ALA A 241 18.35 -5.71 -15.17
N ALA A 242 17.45 -5.33 -14.27
CA ALA A 242 17.43 -4.00 -13.67
C ALA A 242 18.69 -3.67 -12.86
N THR A 243 19.00 -2.38 -12.73
CA THR A 243 20.03 -1.91 -11.79
C THR A 243 19.44 -1.84 -10.39
N ASP A 244 20.11 -2.49 -9.42
CA ASP A 244 19.70 -2.42 -8.02
C ASP A 244 20.11 -1.10 -7.35
N LEU A 245 19.56 -0.87 -6.16
CA LEU A 245 19.72 0.33 -5.33
C LEU A 245 20.70 0.08 -4.17
N GLY A 246 21.70 -0.80 -4.38
CA GLY A 246 22.70 -1.09 -3.36
C GLY A 246 23.53 0.13 -2.95
N ASP A 247 23.59 1.17 -3.80
CA ASP A 247 24.26 2.44 -3.51
C ASP A 247 23.55 3.26 -2.42
N MET A 248 22.25 3.04 -2.19
CA MET A 248 21.50 3.65 -1.09
C MET A 248 21.86 3.03 0.27
N LEU A 249 22.54 1.88 0.31
CA LEU A 249 22.89 1.18 1.54
C LEU A 249 24.31 1.50 2.01
N ALA A 250 24.48 1.55 3.32
CA ALA A 250 25.73 1.76 4.03
C ALA A 250 26.35 0.42 4.46
N SER A 251 27.67 0.39 4.61
CA SER A 251 28.39 -0.78 5.11
C SER A 251 28.41 -0.87 6.64
N GLN A 252 28.05 0.22 7.34
CA GLN A 252 28.00 0.30 8.80
C GLN A 252 26.62 0.83 9.21
N PRO A 253 25.97 0.23 10.21
CA PRO A 253 24.66 0.66 10.63
C PRO A 253 24.73 1.93 11.48
N ASP A 254 23.73 2.80 11.32
CA ASP A 254 23.47 3.94 12.18
C ASP A 254 22.12 3.74 12.88
N PRO A 255 22.08 3.41 14.19
CA PRO A 255 20.85 3.03 14.87
C PRO A 255 19.95 4.21 15.24
N ALA A 256 20.23 5.44 14.77
CA ALA A 256 19.41 6.58 15.10
C ALA A 256 17.93 6.34 14.76
N GLY A 257 17.07 6.66 15.72
CA GLY A 257 15.63 6.62 15.52
C GLY A 257 15.14 7.81 14.69
N TYR A 258 13.92 7.69 14.19
CA TYR A 258 13.19 8.78 13.58
C TYR A 258 12.30 9.46 14.63
N LYS A 259 12.24 10.78 14.61
CA LYS A 259 11.32 11.57 15.43
C LYS A 259 10.33 12.25 14.50
N LEU A 260 9.06 11.96 14.71
CA LEU A 260 7.97 12.59 13.96
C LEU A 260 7.98 14.11 14.15
N LEU A 261 7.74 14.84 13.07
CA LEU A 261 7.46 16.27 13.08
C LEU A 261 5.94 16.48 13.04
N ASP A 262 5.45 17.51 13.73
CA ASP A 262 4.03 17.84 13.68
C ASP A 262 3.66 18.38 12.29
N VAL A 263 2.42 18.18 11.88
CA VAL A 263 1.90 18.61 10.58
C VAL A 263 1.54 20.10 10.60
N ASP A 264 1.63 20.77 9.46
CA ASP A 264 1.12 22.14 9.32
C ASP A 264 -0.41 22.15 9.36
N ARG A 265 -0.95 22.55 10.51
CA ARG A 265 -2.40 22.59 10.77
C ARG A 265 -3.19 23.54 9.89
N ARG A 266 -2.52 24.41 9.13
CA ARG A 266 -3.18 25.24 8.12
C ARG A 266 -3.56 24.43 6.88
N ILE A 267 -2.85 23.32 6.62
CA ILE A 267 -3.06 22.42 5.48
C ILE A 267 -3.90 21.22 5.93
N PHE A 268 -3.56 20.62 7.08
CA PHE A 268 -4.22 19.42 7.59
C PHE A 268 -4.21 19.38 9.13
N ASP A 269 -5.38 19.22 9.74
CA ASP A 269 -5.52 18.99 11.17
C ASP A 269 -5.96 17.53 11.43
N PRO A 270 -5.05 16.66 11.93
CA PRO A 270 -5.36 15.25 12.20
C PRO A 270 -6.53 15.04 13.17
N SER A 271 -6.83 16.03 14.03
CA SER A 271 -7.94 15.97 14.98
C SER A 271 -9.30 16.30 14.36
N SER A 272 -9.30 16.97 13.20
CA SER A 272 -10.51 17.30 12.45
C SER A 272 -11.00 16.16 11.55
N VAL A 273 -10.12 15.18 11.30
CA VAL A 273 -10.41 14.09 10.39
C VAL A 273 -11.49 13.19 10.97
N LYS A 274 -12.59 13.06 10.22
CA LYS A 274 -13.65 12.14 10.60
C LYS A 274 -13.18 10.71 10.41
N GLN A 275 -13.05 10.00 11.52
CA GLN A 275 -13.02 8.55 11.48
C GLN A 275 -14.40 8.04 11.08
N SER A 276 -14.41 6.92 10.36
CA SER A 276 -15.62 6.21 10.00
C SER A 276 -16.55 6.00 11.19
N SER A 277 -17.85 6.18 10.92
CA SER A 277 -18.94 5.98 11.85
C SER A 277 -19.36 4.52 11.97
N SER A 278 -18.79 3.60 11.16
CA SER A 278 -19.12 2.18 11.23
C SER A 278 -18.54 1.51 12.49
N GLY A 279 -19.24 1.69 13.61
CA GLY A 279 -19.13 0.79 14.76
C GLY A 279 -19.81 -0.56 14.55
N LYS A 280 -20.37 -0.80 13.35
CA LYS A 280 -21.00 -2.07 12.96
C LYS A 280 -20.02 -2.84 12.07
N PRO A 281 -19.64 -4.08 12.43
CA PRO A 281 -18.90 -4.91 11.50
C PRO A 281 -19.71 -5.03 10.21
N GLY A 282 -19.01 -4.95 9.08
CA GLY A 282 -19.61 -5.24 7.78
C GLY A 282 -20.32 -6.60 7.78
N PRO A 283 -21.24 -6.84 6.84
CA PRO A 283 -21.88 -8.14 6.70
C PRO A 283 -20.82 -9.24 6.58
N ARG A 284 -21.17 -10.45 7.07
CA ARG A 284 -20.26 -11.59 7.01
C ARG A 284 -19.87 -11.85 5.56
N MET A 285 -18.61 -12.23 5.32
CA MET A 285 -18.18 -12.74 4.02
C MET A 285 -19.13 -13.86 3.58
N ASP A 286 -19.65 -13.74 2.36
CA ASP A 286 -20.70 -14.59 1.78
C ASP A 286 -22.04 -14.61 2.55
N ASP A 287 -22.44 -13.51 3.22
CA ASP A 287 -23.78 -13.40 3.81
C ASP A 287 -24.85 -13.54 2.71
N PRO A 288 -25.69 -14.60 2.74
CA PRO A 288 -26.69 -14.84 1.70
C PRO A 288 -27.70 -13.70 1.55
N LYS A 289 -27.87 -12.86 2.57
CA LYS A 289 -28.78 -11.70 2.51
C LYS A 289 -28.21 -10.54 1.70
N GLU A 290 -26.88 -10.41 1.66
CA GLU A 290 -26.22 -9.36 0.87
C GLU A 290 -25.98 -9.83 -0.57
N VAL A 291 -25.62 -11.09 -0.78
CA VAL A 291 -25.43 -11.68 -2.12
C VAL A 291 -26.73 -11.68 -2.96
N ARG A 292 -27.89 -11.58 -2.30
CA ARG A 292 -29.22 -11.56 -2.95
C ARG A 292 -29.77 -10.16 -3.24
N LYS A 293 -29.14 -9.10 -2.72
CA LYS A 293 -29.53 -7.71 -3.02
C LYS A 293 -28.96 -7.28 -4.36
#